data_AF-A0A7C6CDK7-F1
#
_entry.id   AF-A0A7C6CDK7-F1
#
_cell.length_a   1.000
_cell.length_b   1.000
_cell.length_c   1.000
_cell.angle_alpha   90.00
_cell.angle_beta   90.00
_cell.angle_gamma   90.00
#
_symmetry.space_group_name_H-M   'P 1'
#
loop_
_entity.id
_entity.type
_entity.pdbx_description
1 polymer ?
#
loop_
_entity_poly.entity_id
_entity_poly.type
_entity_poly.pdbx_seq_one_letter_code
_entity_poly.pdbx_strand_id
1 'polypeptide(L)' 'MTREMIPAAKPLIGEEEVAAVTAVLRSGMVAQGPQVAAFEEEFTEQMTP' A
#
# COMPACT_ATOMS: atom_id res chain seq x y z
N MET A 1 32.57 -18.24 -9.46
CA MET A 1 31.17 -18.21 -9.00
C MET A 1 30.78 -16.76 -8.80
N THR A 2 29.95 -16.21 -9.68
CA THR A 2 29.33 -14.89 -9.47
C THR A 2 28.34 -15.02 -8.32
N ARG A 3 28.52 -14.24 -7.25
CA ARG A 3 27.49 -14.13 -6.20
C ARG A 3 26.25 -13.54 -6.84
N GLU A 4 25.14 -14.28 -6.79
CA GLU A 4 23.84 -13.73 -7.15
C GLU A 4 23.53 -12.52 -6.25
N MET A 5 23.00 -11.48 -6.86
CA MET A 5 22.59 -10.27 -6.15
C MET A 5 21.46 -10.60 -5.17
N ILE A 6 21.65 -10.30 -3.89
CA ILE A 6 20.60 -10.39 -2.87
C ILE A 6 19.92 -9.03 -2.76
N PRO A 7 18.61 -8.92 -3.03
CA PRO A 7 17.91 -7.65 -2.92
C PRO A 7 17.73 -7.25 -1.45
N ALA A 8 17.80 -5.95 -1.16
CA ALA A 8 17.62 -5.41 0.19
C ALA A 8 16.17 -5.52 0.71
N ALA A 9 15.19 -5.65 -0.19
CA ALA A 9 13.78 -5.76 0.14
C ALA A 9 13.04 -6.65 -0.87
N LYS A 10 11.93 -7.22 -0.41
CA LYS A 10 10.94 -7.92 -1.24
C LYS A 10 9.56 -7.36 -0.90
N PRO A 11 9.09 -6.33 -1.62
CA PRO A 11 7.77 -5.73 -1.38
C PRO A 11 6.66 -6.78 -1.41
N LEU A 12 5.67 -6.63 -0.54
CA LEU A 12 4.46 -7.45 -0.52
C LEU A 12 3.39 -6.71 -1.33
N ILE A 13 3.24 -7.09 -2.60
CA ILE A 13 2.24 -6.52 -3.51
C ILE A 13 1.58 -7.70 -4.22
N GLY A 14 0.33 -7.97 -3.88
CA GLY A 14 -0.53 -8.98 -4.49
C GLY A 14 -1.72 -8.36 -5.22
N GLU A 15 -2.70 -9.21 -5.57
CA GLU A 15 -3.89 -8.79 -6.32
C GLU A 15 -4.78 -7.81 -5.53
N GLU A 16 -4.80 -7.93 -4.21
CA GLU A 16 -5.58 -7.05 -3.34
C GLU A 16 -5.06 -5.61 -3.39
N GLU A 17 -3.73 -5.42 -3.30
CA GLU A 17 -3.10 -4.11 -3.43
C GLU A 17 -3.34 -3.51 -4.83
N VAL A 18 -3.26 -4.33 -5.88
CA VAL A 18 -3.52 -3.89 -7.27
C VAL A 18 -4.98 -3.47 -7.45
N ALA A 19 -5.93 -4.23 -6.90
CA ALA A 19 -7.35 -3.91 -6.97
C ALA A 19 -7.67 -2.61 -6.22
N ALA A 20 -7.09 -2.40 -5.04
CA ALA A 20 -7.25 -1.17 -4.26
C ALA A 20 -6.76 0.06 -5.03
N VAL A 21 -5.55 -0.01 -5.63
CA VAL A 21 -5.02 1.07 -6.47
C VAL A 21 -5.90 1.30 -7.70
N THR A 22 -6.37 0.22 -8.35
CA THR A 22 -7.25 0.34 -9.52
C THR A 22 -8.56 1.06 -9.18
N ALA A 23 -9.14 0.81 -8.01
CA ALA A 23 -10.33 1.50 -7.54
C ALA A 23 -10.07 3.01 -7.36
N VAL A 24 -8.93 3.39 -6.78
CA VAL A 24 -8.50 4.80 -6.66
C VAL A 24 -8.36 5.45 -8.04
N LEU A 25 -7.67 4.79 -8.98
CA LEU A 25 -7.50 5.30 -10.34
C LEU A 25 -8.84 5.51 -11.06
N ARG A 26 -9.78 4.55 -10.92
CA ARG A 26 -11.12 4.65 -11.50
C ARG A 26 -11.98 5.74 -10.87
N SER A 27 -11.72 6.12 -9.62
CA SER A 27 -12.43 7.20 -8.94
C SER A 27 -12.06 8.59 -9.47
N GLY A 28 -10.91 8.72 -10.16
CA GLY A 28 -10.37 10.00 -10.63
C GLY A 28 -9.75 10.89 -9.53
N MET A 29 -9.89 10.52 -8.25
CA MET A 29 -9.30 11.23 -7.13
C MET A 29 -8.01 10.53 -6.68
N VAL A 30 -6.87 10.99 -7.21
CA VAL A 30 -5.55 10.36 -7.01
C VAL A 30 -4.74 11.01 -5.87
N ALA A 31 -5.14 12.21 -5.45
CA ALA A 31 -4.57 12.88 -4.29
C ALA A 31 -5.17 12.33 -2.98
N GLN A 32 -5.01 13.06 -1.86
CA GLN A 32 -5.62 12.70 -0.59
C GLN A 32 -7.15 12.58 -0.73
N GLY A 33 -7.71 11.53 -0.14
CA GLY A 33 -9.13 11.18 -0.23
C GLY A 33 -9.54 10.16 0.83
N PRO A 34 -10.70 9.49 0.67
CA PRO A 34 -11.28 8.64 1.70
C PRO A 34 -10.42 7.42 2.04
N GLN A 35 -9.62 6.90 1.10
CA GLN A 35 -8.70 5.79 1.37
C GLN A 35 -7.57 6.19 2.34
N VAL A 36 -7.08 7.44 2.25
CA VAL A 36 -6.07 7.95 3.20
C VAL A 36 -6.70 8.15 4.57
N ALA A 37 -7.91 8.73 4.64
CA ALA A 37 -8.61 8.93 5.91
C ALA A 37 -8.90 7.61 6.63
N ALA A 38 -9.38 6.58 5.90
CA ALA A 38 -9.61 5.25 6.45
C ALA A 38 -8.31 4.62 6.97
N PHE A 39 -7.22 4.73 6.22
CA PHE A 39 -5.91 4.25 6.67
C PHE A 39 -5.46 4.95 7.95
N GLU A 40 -5.59 6.27 8.06
CA GLU A 40 -5.19 7.02 9.26
C GLU A 40 -5.98 6.59 10.50
N GLU A 41 -7.27 6.31 10.36
CA GLU A 41 -8.13 5.77 11.42
C GLU A 41 -7.68 4.37 11.85
N GLU A 42 -7.62 3.42 10.91
CA GLU A 42 -7.19 2.04 11.16
C GLU A 42 -5.78 1.97 11.76
N PHE A 43 -4.87 2.79 11.25
CA PHE A 43 -3.49 2.83 11.72
C PHE A 43 -3.40 3.36 13.15
N THR A 44 -4.19 4.38 13.50
CA THR A 44 -4.23 4.94 14.84
C THR A 44 -4.75 3.92 15.86
N GLU A 45 -5.77 3.14 15.49
CA GLU A 45 -6.28 2.05 16.34
C GLU A 45 -5.20 1.01 16.67
N GLN A 46 -4.33 0.69 15.70
CA GLN A 46 -3.27 -0.30 15.89
C GLN A 46 -2.03 0.23 16.62
N MET A 47 -1.84 1.55 16.64
CA MET A 47 -0.62 2.21 17.12
C MET A 47 -0.80 2.96 18.46
N THR A 48 -2.01 2.98 19.02
CA THR A 48 -2.28 3.53 20.35
C THR A 48 -2.00 2.46 21.42
N PRO A 49 -1.32 2.80 22.54
CA PRO A 49 -0.98 1.85 23.61
C PRO A 49 -2.19 1.27 24.35
#